data_AF-A0A699X1G7-F1
#
_entry.id   AF-A0A699X1G7-F1
#
_cell.length_a   1.000
_cell.length_b   1.000
_cell.length_c   1.000
_cell.angle_alpha   90.00
_cell.angle_beta   90.00
_cell.angle_gamma   90.00
#
_symmetry.space_group_name_H-M   'P 1'
#
loop_
_entity.id
_entity.type
_entity.pdbx_description
1 polymer ?
#
loop_
_entity_poly.entity_id
_entity_poly.type
_entity_poly.pdbx_seq_one_letter_code
_entity_poly.pdbx_strand_id
1 'polypeptide(L)'
;MPYYISYDYDYARTGRANANDVIVNEQYDPNKHTAPQAIVDRAPFFAGISHTSIVPGVHLRGGLSFEYGRYRDAVAGAEVGFVVEAYTKRLITLDSSTPAAP
;
A
#
# COMPACT_ATOMS: atom_id res chain seq x y z
N MET A 1 -0.70 -1.58 0.16
CA MET A 1 -1.33 -2.88 -0.19
C MET A 1 -2.56 -3.04 0.68
N PRO A 2 -3.74 -3.35 0.11
CA PRO A 2 -4.94 -3.55 0.90
C PRO A 2 -4.77 -4.70 1.90
N TYR A 3 -5.34 -4.54 3.09
CA TYR A 3 -5.28 -5.57 4.13
C TYR A 3 -6.43 -6.56 3.93
N TYR A 4 -6.11 -7.86 3.82
CA TYR A 4 -7.11 -8.91 3.62
C TYR A 4 -7.33 -9.71 4.91
N ILE A 5 -8.59 -10.05 5.15
CA ILE A 5 -9.05 -10.81 6.31
C ILE A 5 -9.83 -12.05 5.87
N SER A 6 -9.86 -13.04 6.75
CA SER A 6 -10.78 -14.18 6.66
C SER A 6 -12.04 -13.81 7.45
N TYR A 7 -13.15 -13.57 6.74
CA TYR A 7 -14.40 -13.11 7.34
C TYR A 7 -15.49 -14.17 7.27
N ASP A 8 -16.19 -14.34 8.38
CA ASP A 8 -17.29 -15.29 8.52
C ASP A 8 -18.66 -14.58 8.43
N TYR A 9 -19.32 -14.75 7.29
CA TYR A 9 -20.63 -14.12 7.05
C TYR A 9 -21.77 -14.77 7.85
N ASP A 10 -21.64 -16.03 8.21
CA ASP A 10 -22.66 -16.76 8.95
C ASP A 10 -22.61 -16.36 10.43
N TYR A 11 -21.40 -16.27 10.99
CA TYR A 11 -21.18 -15.72 12.33
C TYR A 11 -21.59 -14.25 12.42
N ALA A 12 -21.28 -13.42 11.42
CA ALA A 12 -21.69 -12.01 11.42
C ALA A 12 -23.21 -11.82 11.50
N ARG A 13 -24.00 -12.75 10.94
CA ARG A 13 -25.47 -12.70 10.94
C ARG A 13 -26.10 -13.33 12.16
N THR A 14 -25.52 -14.42 12.68
CA THR A 14 -26.15 -15.26 13.70
C THR A 14 -25.53 -15.10 15.09
N GLY A 15 -24.31 -14.57 15.19
CA GLY A 15 -23.53 -14.44 16.42
C GLY A 15 -23.11 -15.78 17.03
N ARG A 16 -23.16 -16.88 16.27
CA ARG A 16 -22.87 -18.23 16.73
C ARG A 16 -21.95 -18.93 15.74
N ALA A 17 -20.85 -19.47 16.24
CA ALA A 17 -19.93 -20.25 15.42
C ALA A 17 -20.54 -21.61 15.10
N ASN A 18 -20.43 -22.01 13.83
CA ASN A 18 -20.84 -23.30 13.30
C ASN A 18 -19.69 -23.92 12.52
N ALA A 19 -19.61 -25.26 12.56
CA ALA A 19 -18.63 -25.99 11.76
C ALA A 19 -18.86 -25.87 10.24
N ASN A 20 -20.04 -25.41 9.82
CA ASN A 20 -20.42 -25.24 8.42
C ASN A 20 -20.42 -23.78 7.96
N ASP A 21 -19.84 -22.87 8.74
CA ASP A 21 -19.78 -21.46 8.40
C ASP A 21 -18.93 -21.22 7.14
N VAL A 22 -19.40 -20.28 6.30
CA VAL A 22 -18.71 -19.89 5.07
C VAL A 22 -17.74 -18.75 5.37
N ILE A 23 -16.45 -19.10 5.37
CA ILE A 23 -15.35 -18.16 5.58
C ILE A 23 -14.79 -17.72 4.23
N VAL A 24 -14.72 -16.41 4.00
CA VAL A 24 -14.26 -15.81 2.74
C VAL A 24 -13.04 -14.91 2.99
N ASN A 25 -12.04 -15.01 2.13
CA ASN A 25 -10.87 -14.13 2.15
C ASN A 25 -11.15 -12.89 1.30
N GLU A 26 -11.14 -11.70 1.91
CA GLU A 26 -11.42 -10.46 1.20
C GLU A 26 -10.76 -9.23 1.83
N GLN A 27 -10.76 -8.11 1.10
CA GLN A 27 -10.19 -6.85 1.57
C GLN A 27 -11.05 -6.27 2.70
N TYR A 28 -10.41 -5.85 3.79
CA TYR A 28 -11.09 -5.17 4.87
C TYR A 28 -11.66 -3.82 4.43
N ASP A 29 -12.96 -3.67 4.64
CA ASP A 29 -13.72 -2.43 4.58
C ASP A 29 -14.47 -2.23 5.91
N PRO A 30 -14.21 -1.14 6.67
CA PRO A 30 -14.87 -0.89 7.95
C PRO A 30 -16.38 -0.65 7.84
N ASN A 31 -16.88 -0.22 6.67
CA ASN A 31 -18.32 -0.02 6.46
C ASN A 31 -19.05 -1.35 6.17
N LYS A 32 -18.31 -2.35 5.68
CA LYS A 32 -18.85 -3.69 5.36
C LYS A 32 -18.68 -4.67 6.52
N HIS A 33 -17.51 -4.67 7.16
CA HIS A 33 -17.16 -5.59 8.23
C HIS A 33 -17.48 -4.99 9.60
N THR A 34 -18.77 -4.69 9.82
CA THR A 34 -19.26 -4.02 11.04
C THR A 34 -19.34 -4.94 12.26
N ALA A 35 -19.12 -6.24 12.09
CA ALA A 35 -19.04 -7.24 13.16
C ALA A 35 -17.58 -7.72 13.32
N PRO A 36 -16.75 -7.08 14.16
CA PRO A 36 -15.34 -7.42 14.32
C PRO A 36 -15.14 -8.85 14.83
N GLN A 37 -16.06 -9.35 15.65
CA GLN A 37 -16.07 -10.74 16.15
C GLN A 37 -16.20 -11.80 15.04
N ALA A 38 -16.64 -11.42 13.84
CA ALA A 38 -16.72 -12.32 12.68
C ALA A 38 -15.40 -12.38 11.86
N ILE A 39 -14.38 -11.61 12.27
CA ILE A 39 -13.04 -11.70 11.70
C ILE A 39 -12.34 -12.89 12.37
N VAL A 40 -12.08 -13.94 11.58
CA VAL A 40 -11.51 -15.18 12.09
C VAL A 40 -9.98 -15.07 12.24
N ASP A 41 -9.31 -14.60 11.19
CA ASP A 41 -7.86 -14.37 11.15
C ASP A 41 -7.51 -13.45 9.96
N ARG A 42 -6.22 -13.14 9.79
CA ARG A 42 -5.67 -12.57 8.58
C ARG A 42 -5.78 -13.55 7.40
N ALA A 43 -6.04 -13.03 6.21
CA ALA A 43 -6.02 -13.84 5.00
C ALA A 43 -4.57 -14.26 4.62
N PRO A 44 -4.40 -15.31 3.79
CA PRO A 44 -3.10 -15.66 3.21
C PRO A 44 -2.47 -14.48 2.45
N PHE A 45 -1.13 -14.41 2.45
CA PHE A 45 -0.38 -13.29 1.87
C PHE A 45 -0.75 -12.95 0.41
N PHE A 46 -1.13 -13.96 -0.39
CA PHE A 46 -1.45 -13.79 -1.80
C PHE A 46 -2.97 -13.69 -2.11
N ALA A 47 -3.85 -13.62 -1.10
CA ALA A 47 -5.30 -13.62 -1.30
C ALA A 47 -5.83 -12.46 -2.18
N GLY A 48 -5.06 -11.36 -2.28
CA GLY A 48 -5.40 -10.19 -3.11
C GLY A 48 -4.69 -10.09 -4.46
N ILE A 49 -3.86 -11.06 -4.86
CA ILE A 49 -3.01 -10.90 -6.05
C ILE A 49 -3.81 -10.78 -7.35
N SER A 50 -4.95 -11.47 -7.45
CA SER A 50 -5.86 -11.39 -8.60
C SER A 50 -6.53 -10.03 -8.76
N HIS A 51 -6.65 -9.26 -7.67
CA HIS A 51 -7.24 -7.92 -7.68
C HIS A 51 -6.20 -6.81 -7.87
N THR A 52 -4.93 -7.17 -8.02
CA THR A 52 -3.85 -6.19 -8.20
C THR A 52 -3.89 -5.64 -9.63
N SER A 53 -3.90 -4.31 -9.73
CA SER A 53 -3.82 -3.61 -11.02
C SER A 53 -2.37 -3.27 -11.35
N ILE A 54 -1.88 -3.73 -12.49
CA ILE A 54 -0.56 -3.37 -13.00
C ILE A 54 -0.68 -2.03 -13.73
N VAL A 55 0.17 -1.06 -13.36
CA VAL A 55 0.26 0.25 -14.01
C VAL A 55 1.67 0.42 -14.56
N PRO A 56 1.89 0.19 -15.87
CA PRO A 56 3.20 0.42 -16.46
C PRO A 56 3.54 1.92 -16.48
N GLY A 57 4.83 2.20 -16.37
CA GLY A 57 5.40 3.55 -16.38
C GLY A 57 6.90 3.55 -16.66
N VAL A 58 7.46 4.76 -16.74
CA VAL A 58 8.88 5.03 -16.98
C VAL A 58 9.41 5.85 -15.81
N HIS A 59 10.59 5.48 -15.32
CA HIS A 59 11.30 6.19 -14.24
C HIS A 59 12.68 6.63 -14.75
N LEU A 60 12.93 7.94 -14.71
CA LEU A 60 14.19 8.53 -15.15
C LEU A 60 14.79 9.37 -14.01
N ARG A 61 16.07 9.16 -13.74
CA ARG A 61 16.85 9.90 -12.75
C ARG A 61 18.12 10.44 -13.39
N GLY A 62 18.40 11.71 -13.16
CA GLY A 62 19.63 12.37 -13.60
C GLY A 62 20.25 13.16 -12.45
N GLY A 63 21.58 13.24 -12.43
CA GLY A 63 22.33 13.98 -11.42
C GLY A 63 23.67 14.48 -11.97
N LEU A 64 24.09 15.65 -11.52
CA LEU A 64 25.40 16.25 -11.76
C LEU A 64 26.04 16.53 -10.40
N SER A 65 27.27 16.08 -10.22
CA SER A 65 28.08 16.36 -9.04
C SER A 65 29.35 17.09 -9.46
N PHE A 66 29.61 18.23 -8.82
CA PHE A 66 30.80 19.03 -9.01
C PHE A 66 31.61 19.00 -7.73
N GLU A 67 32.92 18.79 -7.86
CA GLU A 67 33.84 18.81 -6.75
C GLU A 67 35.00 19.75 -7.08
N TYR A 68 35.30 20.67 -6.17
CA TYR A 68 36.39 21.63 -6.29
C TYR A 68 37.24 21.62 -5.02
N GLY A 69 38.52 21.25 -5.18
CA GLY A 69 39.52 21.27 -4.12
C GLY A 69 40.75 22.05 -4.54
N ARG A 70 40.98 23.24 -3.96
CA ARG A 70 42.17 24.08 -4.24
C ARG A 70 43.36 23.76 -3.32
N TYR A 71 43.09 23.22 -2.13
CA TYR A 71 44.10 22.75 -1.16
C TYR A 71 43.75 21.35 -0.69
N ARG A 72 44.77 20.55 -0.35
CA ARG A 72 44.62 19.14 0.09
C ARG A 72 43.66 18.95 1.27
N ASP A 73 43.41 20.02 2.04
CA ASP A 73 42.61 20.00 3.27
C ASP A 73 41.25 20.72 3.15
N ALA A 74 40.84 21.19 1.95
CA ALA A 74 39.54 21.83 1.73
C ALA A 74 38.94 21.46 0.37
N VAL A 75 37.90 20.59 0.42
CA VAL A 75 37.09 20.16 -0.72
C VAL A 75 35.68 20.73 -0.55
N ALA A 76 35.20 21.46 -1.55
CA ALA A 76 33.82 21.90 -1.64
C ALA A 76 33.15 21.21 -2.81
N GLY A 77 31.96 20.65 -2.59
CA GLY A 77 31.18 19.97 -3.61
C GLY A 77 29.75 20.50 -3.68
N ALA A 78 29.15 20.43 -4.86
CA ALA A 78 27.75 20.74 -5.09
C ALA A 78 27.13 19.63 -5.97
N GLU A 79 25.98 19.14 -5.55
CA GLU A 79 25.21 18.14 -6.31
C GLU A 79 23.84 18.71 -6.65
N VAL A 80 23.41 18.51 -7.89
CA VAL A 80 22.06 18.82 -8.36
C VAL A 80 21.53 17.65 -9.16
N GLY A 81 20.24 17.36 -9.03
CA GLY A 81 19.62 16.26 -9.74
C GLY A 81 18.13 16.45 -9.96
N PHE A 82 17.58 15.60 -10.82
CA PHE A 82 16.15 15.55 -11.12
C PHE A 82 15.66 14.10 -11.19
N VAL A 83 14.38 13.92 -10.91
CA VAL A 83 13.65 12.67 -11.08
C VAL A 83 12.37 12.98 -11.84
N VAL A 84 12.08 12.16 -12.86
CA VAL A 84 10.85 12.25 -13.65
C VAL A 84 10.22 10.87 -13.72
N GLU A 85 8.94 10.81 -13.37
CA GLU A 85 8.14 9.59 -13.39
C GLU A 85 6.89 9.83 -14.24
N ALA A 86 6.64 8.89 -15.16
CA ALA A 86 5.47 8.94 -16.03
C ALA A 86 4.76 7.59 -16.01
N TYR A 87 3.45 7.60 -15.79
CA TYR A 87 2.63 6.40 -15.67
C TYR A 87 1.44 6.45 -16.62
N THR A 88 0.99 5.28 -17.08
CA THR A 88 -0.19 5.16 -17.96
C THR A 88 -1.51 5.52 -17.25
N LYS A 89 -1.53 5.48 -15.92
CA LYS A 89 -2.64 5.93 -15.09
C LYS A 89 -2.13 6.87 -14.00
N ARG A 90 -2.99 7.81 -13.58
CA ARG A 90 -2.70 8.67 -12.44
C ARG A 90 -2.59 7.82 -11.18
N LEU A 91 -1.42 7.81 -10.56
CA LEU A 91 -1.19 7.21 -9.26
C LEU A 91 -1.42 8.25 -8.17
N ILE A 92 -2.22 7.90 -7.16
CA ILE A 92 -2.35 8.71 -5.94
C ILE A 92 -1.20 8.29 -5.01
N THR A 93 -0.17 9.12 -4.89
CA THR A 93 0.95 8.86 -3.96
C THR A 93 0.67 9.48 -2.60
N LEU A 94 0.01 10.65 -2.60
CA LEU A 94 -0.45 11.35 -1.42
C LEU A 94 -1.89 11.75 -1.66
N ASP A 95 -2.78 11.27 -0.79
CA ASP A 95 -4.18 11.68 -0.75
C ASP A 95 -4.38 12.60 0.44
N SER A 96 -4.61 13.90 0.18
CA SER A 96 -4.82 14.91 1.21
C SER A 96 -6.24 14.91 1.78
N SER A 97 -7.12 14.03 1.30
CA SER A 97 -8.53 13.96 1.72
C SER A 97 -8.82 12.90 2.79
N THR A 98 -7.83 12.07 3.15
CA THR A 98 -7.96 11.09 4.24
C THR A 98 -7.79 11.80 5.60
N PRO A 99 -8.83 11.87 6.46
CA PRO A 99 -8.67 12.42 7.80
C PRO A 99 -7.68 11.57 8.60
N ALA A 100 -6.80 12.22 9.36
CA ALA A 100 -5.90 11.53 10.29
C ALA A 100 -6.75 10.65 11.21
N ALA A 101 -6.42 9.36 11.27
CA ALA A 101 -7.04 8.45 12.23
C ALA A 101 -6.85 9.03 13.66
N PRO A 102 -7.89 9.00 14.51
CA PRO A 102 -7.79 9.47 15.90
C PRO A 102 -6.82 8.63 16.73
#